data_AF-A0A954PC16-F1
#
_entry.id   AF-A0A954PC16-F1
#
_cell.length_a   1.000
_cell.length_b   1.000
_cell.length_c   1.000
_cell.angle_alpha   90.00
_cell.angle_beta   90.00
_cell.angle_gamma   90.00
#
_symmetry.space_group_name_H-M   'P 1'
#
loop_
_entity.id
_entity.type
_entity.pdbx_description
1 polymer ?
#
loop_
_entity_poly.entity_id
_entity_poly.type
_entity_poly.pdbx_seq_one_letter_code
_entity_poly.pdbx_strand_id
1 'polypeptide(L)'
;MNNATSLTEASQAYAAAYNAHYTAHDLPLALQLYRKLLASHPDAPEADYSRMQVQNIVNAVVPKQELFDAQIDLVLTHFEHDLRLDVGRIATPSRVAEIPG
;
A
#
# COMPACT_ATOMS: atom_id res chain seq x y z
N MET A 1 -12.40 -16.97 35.82
CA MET A 1 -12.79 -16.08 34.70
C MET A 1 -11.94 -14.83 34.81
N ASN A 2 -10.83 -14.79 34.06
CA ASN A 2 -9.88 -13.68 34.09
C ASN A 2 -9.72 -13.18 32.65
N ASN A 3 -10.79 -12.61 32.07
CA ASN A 3 -10.78 -12.03 30.73
C ASN A 3 -10.28 -10.58 30.77
N ALA A 4 -9.14 -10.36 31.42
CA ALA A 4 -8.33 -9.19 31.11
C ALA A 4 -7.62 -9.51 29.81
N THR A 5 -8.29 -9.26 28.68
CA THR A 5 -7.70 -9.33 27.35
C THR A 5 -6.40 -8.52 27.40
N SER A 6 -5.25 -9.19 27.38
CA SER A 6 -3.97 -8.50 27.30
C SER A 6 -4.00 -7.68 26.01
N LEU A 7 -4.07 -6.36 26.15
CA LEU A 7 -4.18 -5.45 25.03
C LEU A 7 -2.92 -5.60 24.19
N THR A 8 -3.05 -6.15 22.98
CA THR A 8 -1.91 -6.37 22.09
C THR A 8 -1.34 -5.02 21.64
N GLU A 9 -0.07 -5.01 21.23
CA GLU A 9 0.56 -3.81 20.68
C GLU A 9 -0.22 -3.28 19.46
N ALA A 10 -0.75 -4.18 18.62
CA ALA A 10 -1.60 -3.84 17.48
C ALA A 10 -2.91 -3.16 17.94
N SER A 11 -3.56 -3.68 18.99
CA SER A 11 -4.78 -3.08 19.54
C SER A 11 -4.52 -1.69 20.12
N GLN A 12 -3.38 -1.48 20.79
CA GLN A 12 -2.96 -0.16 21.29
C GLN A 12 -2.68 0.82 20.15
N ALA A 13 -1.93 0.38 19.14
CA ALA A 13 -1.61 1.19 17.97
C ALA A 13 -2.89 1.59 17.22
N TYR A 14 -3.84 0.67 17.08
CA TYR A 14 -5.13 0.95 16.44
C TYR A 14 -5.93 1.97 17.25
N ALA A 15 -6.01 1.81 18.57
CA ALA A 15 -6.71 2.75 19.44
C ALA A 15 -6.12 4.16 19.35
N ALA A 16 -4.78 4.29 19.30
CA ALA A 16 -4.12 5.58 19.12
C ALA A 16 -4.45 6.22 17.76
N ALA A 17 -4.42 5.42 16.68
CA ALA A 17 -4.78 5.89 15.34
C ALA A 17 -6.26 6.33 15.26
N TYR A 18 -7.16 5.54 15.86
CA TYR A 18 -8.59 5.84 15.92
C TYR A 18 -8.88 7.12 16.70
N ASN A 19 -8.22 7.30 17.85
CA ASN A 19 -8.34 8.52 18.66
C ASN A 19 -7.88 9.76 17.87
N ALA A 20 -6.75 9.66 17.17
CA ALA A 20 -6.29 10.75 16.29
C ALA A 20 -7.33 11.07 15.20
N HIS A 21 -7.95 10.05 14.59
CA HIS A 21 -8.91 10.21 13.50
C HIS A 21 -10.24 10.83 13.96
N TYR A 22 -10.89 10.21 14.94
CA TYR A 22 -12.29 10.50 15.26
C TYR A 22 -12.49 11.38 16.48
N THR A 23 -11.50 11.46 17.37
CA THR A 23 -11.59 12.28 18.58
C THR A 23 -10.82 13.58 18.44
N ALA A 24 -9.57 13.51 17.98
CA ALA A 24 -8.75 14.70 17.77
C ALA A 24 -8.98 15.34 16.39
N HIS A 25 -9.57 14.60 15.44
CA HIS A 25 -9.71 15.02 14.04
C HIS A 25 -8.38 15.42 13.36
N ASP A 26 -7.27 14.83 13.80
CA ASP A 26 -5.95 15.00 13.22
C ASP A 26 -5.73 13.94 12.14
N LEU A 27 -6.27 14.22 10.93
CA LEU A 27 -6.20 13.31 9.79
C LEU A 27 -4.75 12.99 9.35
N PRO A 28 -3.81 13.95 9.31
CA PRO A 28 -2.40 13.65 9.02
C PRO A 28 -1.78 12.67 10.02
N LEU A 29 -1.97 12.89 11.32
CA LEU A 29 -1.45 11.99 12.35
C LEU A 29 -2.12 10.62 12.29
N ALA A 30 -3.45 10.58 12.12
CA ALA A 30 -4.20 9.34 11.97
C ALA A 30 -3.68 8.50 10.80
N LEU A 31 -3.48 9.11 9.63
CA LEU A 31 -2.93 8.43 8.45
C LEU A 31 -1.54 7.87 8.72
N GLN A 32 -0.66 8.64 9.39
CA GLN A 32 0.66 8.17 9.77
C GLN A 32 0.59 6.96 10.71
N LEU A 33 -0.28 7.01 11.73
CA LEU A 33 -0.43 5.94 12.72
C LEU A 33 -1.00 4.65 12.10
N TYR A 34 -2.04 4.75 11.26
CA TYR A 34 -2.57 3.59 10.56
C TYR A 34 -1.53 2.95 9.63
N ARG A 35 -0.76 3.77 8.87
CA ARG A 35 0.33 3.25 8.02
C ARG A 35 1.41 2.56 8.84
N LYS A 36 1.78 3.10 10.00
CA LYS A 36 2.75 2.48 10.91
C LYS A 36 2.24 1.13 11.43
N LEU A 37 0.96 1.06 11.82
CA LEU A 37 0.34 -0.20 12.25
C LEU A 37 0.42 -1.26 11.14
N LEU A 38 0.02 -0.91 9.92
CA LEU A 38 0.06 -1.81 8.76
C LEU A 38 1.47 -2.33 8.45
N ALA A 39 2.50 -1.52 8.67
CA ALA A 39 3.88 -1.93 8.47
C ALA A 39 4.39 -2.85 9.59
N SER A 40 4.05 -2.58 10.84
CA SER A 40 4.54 -3.34 12.00
C SER A 40 3.75 -4.62 12.29
N HIS A 41 2.46 -4.63 11.94
CA HIS A 41 1.53 -5.72 12.26
C HIS A 41 0.63 -6.06 11.04
N PRO A 42 1.21 -6.45 9.90
CA PRO A 42 0.46 -6.62 8.65
C PRO A 42 -0.62 -7.70 8.71
N ASP A 43 -0.43 -8.72 9.56
CA ASP A 43 -1.32 -9.87 9.69
C ASP A 43 -2.23 -9.80 10.95
N ALA A 44 -2.19 -8.70 11.70
CA ALA A 44 -3.08 -8.51 12.85
C ALA A 44 -4.51 -8.23 12.38
N PRO A 45 -5.55 -8.61 13.16
CA PRO A 45 -6.94 -8.26 12.83
C PRO A 45 -7.15 -6.76 12.64
N GLU A 46 -6.42 -5.92 13.38
CA GLU A 46 -6.45 -4.46 13.27
C GLU A 46 -5.92 -3.94 11.92
N ALA A 47 -5.15 -4.73 11.18
CA ALA A 47 -4.63 -4.33 9.87
C ALA A 47 -5.77 -4.14 8.86
N ASP A 48 -6.76 -5.05 8.82
CA ASP A 48 -7.89 -4.93 7.90
C ASP A 48 -8.73 -3.68 8.20
N TYR A 49 -9.01 -3.43 9.48
CA TYR A 49 -9.66 -2.19 9.90
C TYR A 49 -8.82 -0.97 9.51
N SER A 50 -7.51 -1.01 9.71
CA SER A 50 -6.61 0.10 9.38
C SER A 50 -6.58 0.40 7.88
N ARG A 51 -6.61 -0.62 7.00
CA ARG A 51 -6.71 -0.41 5.54
C ARG A 51 -7.98 0.35 5.17
N MET A 52 -9.12 -0.05 5.73
CA MET A 52 -10.38 0.65 5.51
C MET A 52 -10.30 2.11 6.01
N GLN A 53 -9.69 2.36 7.16
CA GLN A 53 -9.58 3.72 7.69
C GLN A 53 -8.64 4.61 6.87
N VAL A 54 -7.54 4.06 6.36
CA VAL A 54 -6.68 4.75 5.39
C VAL A 54 -7.48 5.15 4.16
N GLN A 55 -8.30 4.25 3.61
CA GLN A 55 -9.15 4.57 2.45
C GLN A 55 -10.16 5.68 2.77
N ASN A 56 -10.77 5.68 3.95
CA ASN A 56 -11.68 6.73 4.38
C ASN A 56 -10.99 8.09 4.43
N ILE A 57 -9.79 8.17 5.01
CA ILE A 57 -9.01 9.41 5.07
C ILE A 57 -8.65 9.88 3.65
N VAL A 58 -8.17 8.98 2.79
CA VAL A 58 -7.85 9.28 1.39
C VAL A 58 -9.05 9.88 0.68
N ASN A 59 -10.22 9.27 0.81
CA ASN A 59 -11.46 9.74 0.18
C ASN A 59 -11.98 11.07 0.78
N ALA A 60 -11.63 11.38 2.02
CA ALA A 60 -12.04 12.60 2.70
C ALA A 60 -11.14 13.80 2.36
N VAL A 61 -9.84 13.56 2.15
CA VAL A 61 -8.82 14.61 1.97
C VAL A 61 -8.55 14.90 0.49
N VAL A 62 -8.55 13.87 -0.35
CA VAL A 62 -8.15 14.00 -1.76
C VAL A 62 -9.39 14.05 -2.66
N PRO A 63 -9.49 15.05 -3.57
CA PRO A 63 -10.55 15.09 -4.57
C PRO A 63 -10.59 13.82 -5.43
N LYS A 64 -11.80 13.35 -5.75
CA LYS A 64 -12.00 12.12 -6.52
C LYS A 64 -11.29 12.13 -7.88
N GLN A 65 -11.27 13.29 -8.56
CA GLN A 65 -10.60 13.41 -9.85
C GLN A 65 -9.09 13.26 -9.71
N GLU A 66 -8.47 13.91 -8.72
CA GLU A 66 -7.04 13.79 -8.45
C GLU A 66 -6.63 12.35 -8.09
N LEU A 67 -7.46 11.62 -7.32
CA LEU A 67 -7.24 10.20 -7.05
C LEU A 67 -7.30 9.35 -8.32
N PHE A 68 -8.26 9.62 -9.19
CA PHE A 68 -8.44 8.87 -10.43
C PHE A 68 -7.29 9.14 -11.41
N ASP A 69 -6.90 10.40 -11.58
CA ASP A 69 -5.78 10.79 -12.44
C ASP A 69 -4.48 10.14 -11.94
N ALA A 70 -4.22 10.15 -10.63
CA ALA A 70 -3.06 9.46 -10.04
C ALA A 70 -3.08 7.94 -10.26
N GLN A 71 -4.26 7.31 -10.28
CA GLN A 71 -4.40 5.89 -10.61
C GLN A 71 -4.10 5.62 -12.09
N ILE A 72 -4.55 6.49 -13.00
CA ILE A 72 -4.20 6.41 -14.43
C ILE A 72 -2.69 6.51 -14.61
N ASP A 73 -2.05 7.52 -14.01
CA ASP A 73 -0.61 7.75 -14.14
C ASP A 73 0.21 6.57 -13.62
N LEU A 74 -0.22 5.97 -12.51
CA LEU A 74 0.41 4.76 -11.96
C LEU A 74 0.29 3.58 -12.93
N VAL A 75 -0.88 3.35 -13.53
CA VAL A 75 -1.10 2.26 -14.50
C VAL A 75 -0.25 2.47 -15.75
N LEU A 76 -0.18 3.69 -16.28
CA LEU A 76 0.66 4.01 -17.44
C LEU A 76 2.14 3.72 -17.16
N THR A 77 2.63 4.14 -15.99
CA THR A 77 4.01 3.87 -15.56
C THR A 77 4.31 2.36 -15.54
N HIS A 78 3.39 1.54 -15.05
CA HIS A 78 3.57 0.08 -15.03
C HIS A 78 3.62 -0.52 -16.44
N PHE A 79 2.75 -0.09 -17.36
CA PHE A 79 2.79 -0.55 -18.75
C PHE A 79 4.09 -0.19 -19.46
N GLU A 80 4.61 1.02 -19.24
CA GLU A 80 5.91 1.43 -19.80
C GLU A 80 7.07 0.57 -19.26
N HIS A 81 7.04 0.25 -17.96
CA HIS A 81 8.01 -0.66 -17.36
C HIS A 81 7.95 -2.07 -17.95
N ASP A 82 6.76 -2.62 -18.13
CA ASP A 82 6.58 -3.97 -18.70
C ASP A 82 7.03 -4.04 -20.16
N LEU A 83 6.71 -3.02 -20.96
CA LEU A 83 7.18 -2.92 -22.36
C LEU A 83 8.70 -2.83 -22.45
N ARG A 84 9.35 -2.14 -21.51
CA ARG A 84 10.82 -2.04 -21.46
C ARG A 84 11.48 -3.37 -21.09
N LEU A 85 10.84 -4.17 -20.24
CA LEU A 85 11.31 -5.52 -19.91
C LEU A 85 11.14 -6.50 -21.10
N ASP A 86 10.14 -6.30 -21.94
CA ASP A 86 9.91 -7.11 -23.13
C ASP A 86 10.95 -6.85 -24.23
N VAL A 87 11.28 -5.58 -24.51
CA VAL A 87 12.31 -5.21 -25.51
C VAL A 87 13.71 -5.74 -25.14
N GLY A 88 14.05 -5.83 -23.85
CA GLY A 88 15.30 -6.43 -23.38
C GLY A 88 15.41 -7.94 -23.61
N ARG A 89 14.29 -8.63 -23.86
CA ARG A 89 14.21 -10.08 -24.07
C ARG A 89 14.43 -10.48 -25.54
N ILE A 90 14.22 -9.56 -26.48
CA ILE A 90 14.27 -9.80 -27.93
C ILE A 90 15.68 -9.60 -28.52
N ALA A 91 16.64 -9.14 -27.71
CA ALA A 91 18.02 -8.88 -28.13
C ALA A 91 18.97 -10.03 -27.75
N THR A 92 18.76 -11.23 -28.29
CA THR A 92 19.86 -12.19 -28.49
C THR A 92 19.93 -12.53 -29.97
N PRO A 93 20.93 -12.03 -30.72
CA PRO A 93 21.19 -12.57 -32.04
C PRO A 93 21.69 -14.00 -31.85
N SER A 94 20.83 -14.96 -32.15
CA SER A 94 21.19 -16.37 -32.24
C SER A 94 22.26 -16.51 -33.32
N ARG A 95 23.52 -16.58 -32.90
CA ARG A 95 24.67 -16.83 -33.76
C ARG A 95 24.49 -18.20 -34.38
N VAL A 96 24.04 -18.24 -35.63
CA VAL A 96 24.06 -19.43 -36.47
C VAL A 96 25.52 -19.89 -36.51
N ALA A 97 25.79 -21.03 -35.89
CA ALA A 97 27.10 -21.65 -35.94
C ALA A 97 27.32 -22.14 -37.38
N GLU A 98 28.25 -21.49 -38.08
CA GLU A 98 28.93 -22.06 -39.23
C GLU A 98 29.56 -23.39 -38.80
N ILE A 99 29.21 -24.47 -39.48
CA ILE A 99 29.92 -25.75 -39.39
C ILE A 99 30.93 -25.77 -40.54
N PRO A 100 32.25 -25.81 -40.27
CA PRO A 100 33.25 -26.11 -41.27
C PRO A 100 33.54 -27.63 -41.31
N GLY A 101 33.74 -28.17 -42.51
CA GLY A 101 34.38 -29.47 -42.74
C GLY A 101 33.46 -30.54 -43.30
#